data_AF-A0A3D4JXU2-F1
#
_entry.id   AF-A0A3D4JXU2-F1
#
_cell.length_a   1.000
_cell.length_b   1.000
_cell.length_c   1.000
_cell.angle_alpha   90.00
_cell.angle_beta   90.00
_cell.angle_gamma   90.00
#
_symmetry.space_group_name_H-M   'P 1'
#
loop_
_entity.id
_entity.type
_entity.pdbx_description
1 polymer ?
#
loop_
_entity_poly.entity_id
_entity_poly.type
_entity_poly.pdbx_seq_one_letter_code
_entity_poly.pdbx_strand_id
1 'polypeptide(L)'
;IPLGVRHYFFLNDKSKIFINAAYIIDIEMKSNIRYDYSTLEISSGNNFAFGVGYNYNNKFQVEFRTSTNRNLMQNYLNWTSKYQTSSVIFGYTLF
;
A
#
# COMPACT_ATOMS: atom_id res chain seq x y z
N ILE A 1 -0.58 -1.67 -9.72
CA ILE A 1 -0.70 -3.08 -9.28
C ILE A 1 0.28 -3.33 -8.12
N PRO A 2 -0.21 -3.73 -6.93
CA PRO A 2 0.61 -4.13 -5.80
C PRO A 2 1.07 -5.59 -5.93
N LEU A 3 2.37 -5.82 -6.10
CA LEU A 3 3.02 -7.14 -6.07
C LEU A 3 3.68 -7.33 -4.71
N GLY A 4 3.34 -8.37 -3.97
CA GLY A 4 3.86 -8.55 -2.62
C GLY A 4 3.83 -9.98 -2.11
N VAL A 5 4.54 -10.18 -1.01
CA VAL A 5 4.61 -11.42 -0.26
C VAL A 5 3.86 -11.26 1.05
N ARG A 6 3.18 -12.34 1.47
CA ARG A 6 2.52 -12.43 2.77
C ARG A 6 2.93 -13.73 3.42
N HIS A 7 3.41 -13.66 4.66
CA HIS A 7 3.84 -14.82 5.42
C HIS A 7 2.99 -14.97 6.68
N TYR A 8 2.58 -16.20 6.98
CA TYR A 8 1.73 -16.54 8.13
C TYR A 8 2.53 -17.34 9.15
N PHE A 9 2.58 -16.85 10.38
CA PHE A 9 3.09 -17.53 11.56
C PHE A 9 1.92 -18.13 12.34
N PHE A 10 1.88 -19.45 12.44
CA PHE A 10 0.85 -20.19 13.17
C PHE A 10 1.31 -20.34 14.62
N LEU A 11 0.65 -19.64 15.55
CA LEU A 11 0.94 -19.76 16.97
C LEU A 11 0.20 -20.95 17.57
N ASN A 12 -1.05 -21.13 17.17
CA ASN A 12 -1.94 -22.23 17.56
C ASN A 12 -2.94 -22.50 16.42
N ASP A 13 -3.76 -23.54 16.54
CA ASP A 13 -4.84 -23.86 15.57
C ASP A 13 -5.80 -22.68 15.34
N LYS A 14 -5.98 -21.84 16.36
CA LYS A 14 -6.89 -20.69 16.35
C LYS A 14 -6.19 -19.34 16.22
N SER A 15 -4.86 -19.27 16.19
CA SER A 15 -4.16 -17.99 16.28
C SER A 15 -3.04 -17.91 15.26
N LYS A 16 -3.12 -16.94 14.35
CA LYS A 16 -2.17 -16.74 13.27
C LYS A 16 -1.75 -15.28 13.21
N ILE A 17 -0.46 -15.01 13.28
CA ILE A 17 0.09 -13.70 12.96
C ILE A 17 0.47 -13.73 11.48
N PHE A 18 0.31 -12.63 10.77
CA PHE A 18 0.83 -12.50 9.43
C PHE A 18 1.53 -11.18 9.23
N ILE A 19 2.56 -11.21 8.39
CA ILE A 19 3.24 -10.02 7.89
C ILE A 19 3.07 -9.96 6.39
N ASN A 20 2.93 -8.76 5.85
CA ASN A 20 2.88 -8.53 4.43
C ASN A 20 3.84 -7.40 4.02
N ALA A 21 4.45 -7.58 2.87
CA ALA A 21 5.30 -6.60 2.23
C ALA A 21 4.97 -6.60 0.74
N ALA A 22 4.62 -5.46 0.19
CA ALA A 22 4.21 -5.30 -1.19
C ALA A 22 4.87 -4.09 -1.82
N TYR A 23 5.31 -4.25 -3.06
CA TYR A 23 5.73 -3.20 -3.94
C TYR A 23 4.58 -2.82 -4.88
N ILE A 24 4.16 -1.58 -4.80
CA ILE A 24 3.09 -0.98 -5.59
C ILE A 24 3.73 -0.30 -6.79
N ILE A 25 3.52 -0.91 -7.96
CA ILE A 25 3.90 -0.35 -9.24
C ILE A 25 2.66 0.32 -9.83
N ASP A 26 2.72 1.62 -10.08
CA ASP A 26 1.65 2.28 -10.82
C ASP A 26 1.95 2.20 -12.31
N ILE A 27 0.94 1.78 -13.09
CA ILE A 27 1.01 1.81 -14.54
C ILE A 27 0.29 3.10 -14.94
N GLU A 28 1.04 4.09 -15.40
CA GLU A 28 0.48 5.27 -16.03
C GLU A 28 -0.26 4.86 -17.31
N MET A 29 -1.59 4.91 -17.28
CA MET A 29 -2.34 5.09 -18.52
C MET A 29 -2.07 6.52 -18.99
N LYS A 30 -1.36 6.67 -20.12
CA LYS A 30 -1.08 7.94 -20.80
C LYS A 30 -2.33 8.81 -20.86
N SER A 31 -2.50 9.66 -19.86
CA SER A 31 -3.64 10.55 -19.73
C SER A 31 -3.06 11.95 -19.86
N ASN A 32 -3.10 12.49 -21.08
CA ASN A 32 -2.64 13.84 -21.34
C ASN A 32 -3.66 14.82 -20.74
N ILE A 33 -3.38 15.34 -19.55
CA ILE A 33 -4.09 16.52 -19.04
C ILE A 33 -3.45 17.73 -19.73
N ARG A 34 -4.15 18.26 -20.73
CA ARG A 34 -3.70 19.45 -21.46
C ARG A 34 -4.07 20.68 -20.64
N TYR A 35 -3.10 21.25 -19.94
CA TYR A 35 -3.19 22.59 -19.33
C TYR A 35 -2.34 23.53 -20.18
N ASP A 36 -2.93 24.65 -20.62
CA ASP A 36 -2.54 25.45 -21.79
C ASP A 36 -1.06 25.85 -21.95
N TYR A 37 -0.20 25.76 -20.92
CA TYR A 37 1.20 26.22 -21.01
C TYR A 37 2.27 25.37 -20.28
N SER A 38 1.95 24.18 -19.79
CA SER A 38 3.00 23.27 -19.27
C SER A 38 2.53 21.82 -19.24
N THR A 39 3.25 20.94 -19.94
CA THR A 39 3.04 19.49 -19.88
C THR A 39 3.65 18.95 -18.60
N LEU A 40 2.82 18.75 -17.57
CA LEU A 40 3.25 18.10 -16.34
C LEU A 40 3.22 16.58 -16.55
N GLU A 41 4.37 15.97 -16.84
CA GLU A 41 4.53 14.51 -16.86
C GLU A 41 4.36 13.98 -15.43
N ILE A 42 3.24 13.29 -15.19
CA ILE A 42 2.97 12.64 -13.90
C ILE A 42 3.75 11.33 -13.88
N SER A 43 5.00 11.34 -13.42
CA SER A 43 5.76 10.10 -13.24
C SER A 43 5.14 9.25 -12.13
N SER A 44 4.80 8.00 -12.45
CA SER A 44 4.24 7.00 -11.55
C SER A 44 5.24 6.73 -10.43
N GLY A 45 4.89 7.25 -9.25
CA GLY A 45 5.68 7.04 -8.06
C GLY A 45 5.53 5.60 -7.58
N ASN A 46 6.56 4.79 -7.76
CA ASN A 46 6.67 3.49 -7.11
C ASN A 46 6.51 3.65 -5.59
N ASN A 47 5.82 2.71 -4.95
CA ASN A 47 5.58 2.76 -3.51
C ASN A 47 5.78 1.38 -2.85
N PHE A 48 6.25 1.34 -1.61
CA PHE A 48 6.24 0.14 -0.78
C PHE A 48 5.11 0.20 0.24
N ALA A 49 4.51 -0.96 0.51
CA ALA A 49 3.52 -1.14 1.56
C ALA A 49 3.95 -2.30 2.45
N PHE A 50 3.87 -2.09 3.74
CA PHE A 50 4.16 -3.06 4.78
C PHE A 50 2.94 -3.20 5.67
N GLY A 51 2.71 -4.40 6.18
CA GLY A 51 1.60 -4.64 7.07
C GLY A 51 1.88 -5.80 8.01
N VAL A 52 1.28 -5.71 9.18
CA VAL A 52 1.30 -6.75 10.19
C VAL A 52 -0.13 -6.93 10.66
N GLY A 53 -0.53 -8.17 10.86
CA GLY A 53 -1.88 -8.44 11.34
C GLY A 53 -1.97 -9.73 12.14
N TYR A 54 -3.10 -9.84 12.80
CA TYR A 54 -3.48 -10.98 13.61
C TYR A 54 -4.79 -11.53 13.08
N ASN A 55 -4.86 -12.85 12.98
CA ASN A 55 -6.06 -13.58 12.64
C ASN A 55 -6.39 -14.55 13.78
N TYR A 56 -7.61 -14.42 14.29
CA TYR A 56 -8.17 -15.28 15.30
C TYR A 56 -9.26 -16.18 14.69
N ASN A 57 -8.99 -17.48 14.72
CA ASN A 57 -9.87 -18.57 14.35
C ASN A 57 -10.45 -18.44 12.94
N ASN A 58 -9.71 -17.82 12.01
CA ASN A 58 -10.17 -17.44 10.68
C ASN A 58 -11.45 -16.57 10.66
N LYS A 59 -11.93 -16.10 11.82
CA LYS A 59 -13.14 -15.29 11.95
C LYS A 59 -12.86 -13.83 12.15
N PHE A 60 -11.91 -13.49 13.01
CA PHE A 60 -11.55 -12.10 13.26
C PHE A 60 -10.17 -11.84 12.70
N GLN A 61 -10.02 -10.73 11.98
CA GLN A 61 -8.75 -10.28 11.46
C GLN A 61 -8.56 -8.82 11.80
N VAL A 62 -7.37 -8.47 12.27
CA VAL A 62 -6.94 -7.08 12.42
C VAL A 62 -5.62 -6.94 11.69
N GLU A 63 -5.51 -5.95 10.83
CA GLU A 63 -4.29 -5.63 10.08
C GLU A 63 -3.95 -4.16 10.25
N PHE A 64 -2.71 -3.89 10.65
CA PHE A 64 -2.11 -2.58 10.54
C PHE A 64 -1.27 -2.54 9.28
N ARG A 65 -1.55 -1.60 8.39
CA ARG A 65 -0.83 -1.43 7.13
C ARG A 65 -0.30 -0.01 7.03
N THR A 66 0.96 0.13 6.66
CA THR A 66 1.61 1.41 6.37
C THR A 66 2.24 1.36 5.00
N SER A 67 2.20 2.46 4.26
CA SER A 67 2.82 2.58 2.95
C SER A 67 3.72 3.80 2.91
N THR A 68 4.85 3.66 2.23
CA THR A 68 5.82 4.73 2.06
C THR A 68 5.30 5.80 1.08
N ASN A 69 6.06 6.86 0.87
CA ASN A 69 5.64 7.92 -0.04
C ASN A 69 5.60 7.41 -1.48
N ARG A 70 4.45 7.63 -2.11
CA ARG A 70 4.30 7.55 -3.57
C ARG A 70 5.09 8.71 -4.16
N ASN A 71 6.24 8.44 -4.76
CA ASN A 71 7.14 9.48 -5.27
C ASN A 71 6.58 10.05 -6.59
N LEU A 72 5.52 10.85 -6.52
CA LEU A 72 4.80 11.40 -7.69
C LEU A 72 5.53 12.57 -8.38
N MET A 73 6.70 13.00 -7.88
CA MET A 73 7.41 14.17 -8.40
C MET A 73 8.92 13.94 -8.40
N GLN A 74 9.44 13.35 -9.48
CA GLN A 74 10.89 13.25 -9.71
C GLN A 74 11.51 14.54 -10.27
N ASN A 75 10.72 15.56 -10.65
CA ASN A 75 11.21 16.74 -11.40
C ASN A 75 11.07 18.13 -10.73
N TYR A 76 10.54 18.26 -9.50
CA TYR A 76 10.49 19.57 -8.82
C TYR A 76 11.01 19.49 -7.38
N LEU A 77 12.19 20.09 -7.17
CA LEU A 77 13.06 20.05 -5.99
C LEU A 77 12.50 20.65 -4.68
N ASN A 78 11.23 21.09 -4.61
CA ASN A 78 10.78 21.89 -3.45
C ASN A 78 9.38 21.59 -2.90
N TRP A 79 8.71 20.50 -3.30
CA TRP A 79 7.41 20.14 -2.71
C TRP A 79 7.29 18.64 -2.46
N THR A 80 7.95 18.17 -1.40
CA THR A 80 7.82 16.79 -0.94
C THR A 80 6.54 16.66 -0.12
N SER A 81 5.39 16.44 -0.77
CA SER A 81 4.20 15.99 -0.03
C SER A 81 4.45 14.55 0.43
N LYS A 82 4.94 14.40 1.66
CA LYS A 82 5.16 13.11 2.32
C LYS A 82 3.81 12.48 2.69
N TYR A 83 3.01 12.07 1.70
CA TYR A 83 1.80 11.28 1.91
C TYR A 83 2.15 9.84 2.30
N GLN A 84 2.49 9.66 3.57
CA GLN A 84 2.58 8.34 4.21
C GLN A 84 1.18 7.92 4.63
N THR A 85 0.61 6.91 3.96
CA THR A 85 -0.71 6.39 4.32
C THR A 85 -0.55 5.23 5.29
N SER A 86 -1.16 5.38 6.47
CA SER A 86 -1.32 4.30 7.44
C SER A 86 -2.81 3.98 7.60
N SER A 87 -3.13 2.70 7.72
CA SER A 87 -4.50 2.20 7.75
C SER A 87 -4.62 1.05 8.74
N VAL A 88 -5.74 1.02 9.45
CA VAL A 88 -6.13 -0.10 10.30
C VAL A 88 -7.33 -0.77 9.64
N ILE A 89 -7.23 -2.08 9.42
CA ILE A 89 -8.23 -2.88 8.73
C ILE A 89 -8.76 -3.91 9.72
N PHE A 90 -10.06 -3.85 9.95
CA PHE A 90 -10.79 -4.84 10.75
C PHE A 90 -11.61 -5.72 9.81
N GLY A 91 -11.45 -7.03 9.92
CA GLY A 91 -12.15 -8.03 9.13
C GLY A 91 -12.90 -9.01 10.03
N TYR A 92 -14.13 -9.34 9.64
CA TYR A 92 -14.94 -10.36 10.31
C TYR A 92 -15.57 -11.31 9.29
N THR A 93 -15.32 -12.61 9.43
CA THR A 93 -15.91 -13.66 8.62
C THR A 93 -17.20 -14.15 9.29
N LEU A 94 -18.34 -13.98 8.64
CA LEU A 94 -19.66 -14.32 9.21
C LEU A 94 -20.00 -15.82 9.20
N PHE A 95 -19.36 -16.65 8.37
CA PHE A 95 -19.71 -18.06 8.21
C PHE A 95 -18.45 -18.93 8.11
#